data_AF-A0AAJ6DQK2-F1
#
_entry.id   AF-A0AAJ6DQK2-F1
#
_cell.length_a   1.000
_cell.length_b   1.000
_cell.length_c   1.000
_cell.angle_alpha   90.00
_cell.angle_beta   90.00
_cell.angle_gamma   90.00
#
_symmetry.space_group_name_H-M   'P 1'
#
loop_
_entity.id
_entity.type
_entity.pdbx_description
1 polymer ?
#
loop_
_entity_poly.entity_id
_entity_poly.type
_entity_poly.pdbx_seq_one_letter_code
_entity_poly.pdbx_strand_id
1 'polypeptide(L)'
;MYFAFMDDSSRKRKDVPRQDLGALHAYGAAIFPQESLQPYREELAQLRQDLRVPAGTEFKWSPDGGPLHKKWTELHTARVRMLEAAAALGVRACVVICAPELMPEWYSDSQLKREMLEYLYERVTYTLGEDKGILIADQPGGGRKDETRWLADALALDTDGTQYVKPADKQILLPIITTRSDHVDHLQLADLVVAATTALIAGATSAAPYRDLIHKLLATNTHEYVGGTGLKFMPSASYNFKALMNLAYWVFGEDAYVLPDTASSMGQRLPYNAWIFASSSGLEAPSPDGAQQ
;
A
#
# COMPACT_ATOMS: atom_id res chain seq x y z
N MET A 1 21.70 -0.49 -0.11
CA MET A 1 20.95 -0.36 1.17
C MET A 1 19.68 0.41 0.90
N TYR A 2 18.59 0.08 1.58
CA TYR A 2 17.26 0.66 1.33
C TYR A 2 16.60 1.20 2.60
N PHE A 3 15.68 2.12 2.42
CA PHE A 3 14.84 2.67 3.47
C PHE A 3 13.38 2.48 3.07
N ALA A 4 12.65 1.70 3.87
CA ALA A 4 11.23 1.45 3.68
C ALA A 4 10.45 2.35 4.63
N PHE A 5 9.59 3.20 4.09
CA PHE A 5 8.70 4.10 4.82
C PHE A 5 7.30 3.53 4.80
N MET A 6 6.74 3.24 5.97
CA MET A 6 5.49 2.53 6.17
C MET A 6 4.39 3.49 6.61
N ASP A 7 3.19 3.28 6.07
CA ASP A 7 1.97 3.93 6.51
C ASP A 7 0.76 2.97 6.44
N ASP A 8 -0.35 3.38 7.05
CA ASP A 8 -1.63 2.68 7.02
C ASP A 8 -2.73 3.48 6.31
N SER A 9 -3.75 2.77 5.83
CA SER A 9 -4.94 3.42 5.30
C SER A 9 -6.18 2.60 5.61
N SER A 10 -7.29 3.28 5.88
CA SER A 10 -8.57 2.62 6.09
C SER A 10 -9.69 3.30 5.32
N ARG A 11 -10.64 2.49 4.85
CA ARG A 11 -11.89 2.97 4.24
C ARG A 11 -13.07 2.30 4.91
N LYS A 12 -14.00 3.12 5.39
CA LYS A 12 -15.26 2.61 5.96
C LYS A 12 -16.13 2.07 4.83
N ARG A 13 -17.01 1.11 5.14
CA ARG A 13 -17.93 0.50 4.17
C ARG A 13 -18.68 1.50 3.30
N LYS A 14 -19.13 2.62 3.87
CA LYS A 14 -19.83 3.70 3.13
C LYS A 14 -18.97 4.41 2.07
N ASP A 15 -17.65 4.31 2.18
CA ASP A 15 -16.65 4.98 1.33
C ASP A 15 -16.01 3.97 0.34
N VAL A 16 -16.61 2.77 0.20
CA VAL A 16 -16.18 1.69 -0.69
C VAL A 16 -17.28 1.47 -1.75
N PRO A 17 -17.10 2.00 -2.98
CA PRO A 17 -18.07 1.83 -4.06
C PRO A 17 -18.26 0.38 -4.53
N ARG A 18 -17.24 -0.46 -4.39
CA ARG A 18 -17.31 -1.86 -4.83
C ARG A 18 -18.27 -2.66 -3.94
N GLN A 19 -19.33 -3.17 -4.55
CA GLN A 19 -20.31 -4.04 -3.90
C GLN A 19 -19.61 -5.28 -3.33
N ASP A 20 -20.15 -5.78 -2.20
CA ASP A 20 -19.69 -6.98 -1.50
C ASP A 20 -18.24 -6.96 -0.96
N LEU A 21 -17.50 -5.85 -1.11
CA LEU A 21 -16.14 -5.74 -0.57
C LEU A 21 -16.10 -5.38 0.93
N GLY A 22 -17.04 -4.56 1.39
CA GLY A 22 -17.07 -4.06 2.78
C GLY A 22 -15.98 -3.02 3.07
N ALA A 23 -15.72 -2.74 4.35
CA ALA A 23 -14.62 -1.86 4.75
C ALA A 23 -13.25 -2.44 4.35
N LEU A 24 -12.27 -1.55 4.14
CA LEU A 24 -10.88 -1.93 3.86
C LEU A 24 -9.91 -1.38 4.90
N HIS A 25 -8.87 -2.16 5.16
CA HIS A 25 -7.68 -1.75 5.89
C HIS A 25 -6.46 -2.08 5.02
N ALA A 26 -5.46 -1.22 5.00
CA ALA A 26 -4.21 -1.48 4.32
C ALA A 26 -3.01 -1.07 5.17
N TYR A 27 -1.93 -1.84 5.04
CA TYR A 27 -0.58 -1.41 5.39
C TYR A 27 0.26 -1.41 4.13
N GLY A 28 1.15 -0.46 3.98
CA GLY A 28 2.13 -0.54 2.91
C GLY A 28 3.38 0.28 3.18
N ALA A 29 4.33 0.13 2.28
CA ALA A 29 5.62 0.79 2.38
C ALA A 29 6.12 1.28 1.03
N ALA A 30 6.72 2.47 1.01
CA ALA A 30 7.54 2.99 -0.08
C ALA A 30 9.03 2.71 0.23
N ILE A 31 9.71 2.02 -0.66
CA ILE A 31 11.04 1.44 -0.48
C ILE A 31 12.03 2.19 -1.38
N PHE A 32 12.87 2.99 -0.75
CA PHE A 32 13.84 3.86 -1.40
C PHE A 32 15.22 3.23 -1.42
N PRO A 33 15.91 3.20 -2.56
CA PRO A 33 17.37 3.16 -2.56
C PRO A 33 17.94 4.30 -1.69
N GLN A 34 19.00 4.04 -0.92
CA GLN A 34 19.60 5.08 -0.06
C GLN A 34 19.96 6.35 -0.85
N GLU A 35 20.48 6.17 -2.08
CA GLU A 35 20.89 7.24 -2.98
C GLU A 35 19.74 8.12 -3.48
N SER A 36 18.49 7.64 -3.45
CA SER A 36 17.33 8.43 -3.87
C SER A 36 16.70 9.26 -2.76
N LEU A 37 17.12 9.08 -1.51
CA LEU A 37 16.52 9.78 -0.38
C LEU A 37 16.65 11.31 -0.51
N GLN A 38 17.85 11.80 -0.82
CA GLN A 38 18.13 13.22 -0.95
C GLN A 38 17.50 13.80 -2.24
N PRO A 39 17.67 13.19 -3.44
CA PRO A 39 17.00 13.65 -4.65
C PRO A 39 15.48 13.76 -4.50
N TYR A 40 14.82 12.78 -3.86
CA TYR A 40 13.37 12.84 -3.68
C TYR A 40 12.94 14.01 -2.78
N ARG A 41 13.71 14.33 -1.73
CA ARG A 41 13.45 15.51 -0.89
C ARG A 41 13.60 16.82 -1.64
N GLU A 42 14.59 16.90 -2.53
CA GLU A 42 14.82 18.07 -3.37
C GLU A 42 13.66 18.28 -4.36
N GLU A 43 13.17 17.20 -4.98
CA GLU A 43 11.98 17.24 -5.83
C GLU A 43 10.74 17.75 -5.07
N LEU A 44 10.51 17.27 -3.85
CA LEU A 44 9.38 17.73 -3.03
C LEU A 44 9.55 19.18 -2.55
N ALA A 45 10.78 19.61 -2.26
CA ALA A 45 11.07 20.99 -1.94
C ALA A 45 10.79 21.92 -3.13
N GLN A 46 11.21 21.52 -4.35
CA GLN A 46 10.93 22.26 -5.57
C GLN A 46 9.42 22.29 -5.87
N LEU A 47 8.72 21.16 -5.73
CA LEU A 47 7.29 21.07 -5.90
C LEU A 47 6.53 22.05 -5.00
N ARG A 48 6.94 22.19 -3.74
CA ARG A 48 6.34 23.18 -2.81
C ARG A 48 6.53 24.62 -3.30
N GLN A 49 7.71 24.93 -3.85
CA GLN A 49 7.98 26.25 -4.42
C GLN A 49 7.12 26.51 -5.66
N ASP A 50 7.02 25.54 -6.56
CA ASP A 50 6.24 25.64 -7.80
C ASP A 50 4.74 25.85 -7.51
N LEU A 51 4.22 25.13 -6.51
CA LEU A 51 2.84 25.27 -6.03
C LEU A 51 2.63 26.48 -5.09
N ARG A 52 3.70 27.22 -4.79
CA ARG A 52 3.70 28.39 -3.88
C ARG A 52 3.08 28.08 -2.53
N VAL A 53 3.34 26.89 -1.99
CA VAL A 53 2.92 26.49 -0.65
C VAL A 53 4.07 26.63 0.35
N PRO A 54 3.79 26.88 1.64
CA PRO A 54 4.82 26.95 2.66
C PRO A 54 5.71 25.70 2.70
N ALA A 55 6.98 25.88 3.09
CA ALA A 55 7.87 24.77 3.40
C ALA A 55 7.24 23.87 4.48
N GLY A 56 7.43 22.56 4.36
CA GLY A 56 6.81 21.58 5.26
C GLY A 56 5.31 21.35 5.04
N THR A 57 4.69 21.98 4.03
CA THR A 57 3.32 21.61 3.64
C THR A 57 3.28 20.14 3.24
N GLU A 58 2.40 19.37 3.89
CA GLU A 58 2.19 17.96 3.59
C GLU A 58 1.34 17.77 2.33
N PHE A 59 1.72 16.80 1.50
CA PHE A 59 0.98 16.40 0.30
C PHE A 59 0.17 15.10 0.51
N LYS A 60 -0.52 15.00 1.64
CA LYS A 60 -1.30 13.81 2.03
C LYS A 60 -2.46 13.48 1.08
N TRP A 61 -2.88 12.22 1.08
CA TRP A 61 -4.07 11.74 0.36
C TRP A 61 -5.35 12.44 0.84
N SER A 62 -5.47 12.71 2.14
CA SER A 62 -6.59 13.43 2.73
C SER A 62 -6.06 14.54 3.64
N PRO A 63 -5.92 15.79 3.14
CA PRO A 63 -5.48 16.89 3.99
C PRO A 63 -6.63 17.34 4.91
N ASP A 64 -6.46 17.11 6.21
CA ASP A 64 -7.43 17.50 7.24
C ASP A 64 -7.40 19.01 7.57
N GLY A 65 -6.52 19.77 6.91
CA GLY A 65 -6.37 21.20 7.07
C GLY A 65 -5.19 21.76 6.28
N GLY A 66 -4.82 23.01 6.57
CA GLY A 66 -3.63 23.64 6.01
C GLY A 66 -3.76 24.16 4.57
N PRO A 67 -2.63 24.55 3.94
CA PRO A 67 -2.60 25.34 2.71
C PRO A 67 -3.21 24.68 1.47
N LEU A 68 -3.34 23.35 1.48
CA LEU A 68 -3.87 22.53 0.39
C LEU A 68 -5.25 21.96 0.67
N HIS A 69 -5.83 22.24 1.85
CA HIS A 69 -7.19 21.80 2.14
C HIS A 69 -8.18 22.36 1.11
N LYS A 70 -8.97 21.47 0.49
CA LYS A 70 -9.91 21.78 -0.61
C LYS A 70 -9.27 22.29 -1.91
N LYS A 71 -7.94 22.28 -2.04
CA LYS A 71 -7.23 22.64 -3.28
C LYS A 71 -6.93 21.39 -4.12
N TRP A 72 -7.98 20.82 -4.70
CA TRP A 72 -7.93 19.51 -5.35
C TRP A 72 -7.04 19.48 -6.60
N THR A 73 -6.98 20.57 -7.36
CA THR A 73 -6.14 20.66 -8.57
C THR A 73 -4.65 20.66 -8.22
N GLU A 74 -4.27 21.42 -7.20
CA GLU A 74 -2.91 21.51 -6.69
C GLU A 74 -2.49 20.20 -6.03
N LEU A 75 -3.38 19.57 -5.25
CA LEU A 75 -3.15 18.23 -4.71
C LEU A 75 -2.97 17.18 -5.81
N HIS A 76 -3.80 17.23 -6.85
CA HIS A 76 -3.65 16.32 -7.98
C HIS A 76 -2.28 16.48 -8.66
N THR A 77 -1.90 17.72 -8.97
CA THR A 77 -0.58 18.06 -9.52
C THR A 77 0.55 17.55 -8.62
N ALA A 78 0.44 17.78 -7.30
CA ALA A 78 1.44 17.35 -6.33
C ALA A 78 1.60 15.83 -6.33
N ARG A 79 0.49 15.09 -6.26
CA ARG A 79 0.47 13.62 -6.22
C ARG A 79 1.07 13.00 -7.47
N VAL A 80 0.68 13.50 -8.65
CA VAL A 80 1.26 13.05 -9.92
C VAL A 80 2.78 13.23 -9.90
N ARG A 81 3.26 14.43 -9.57
CA ARG A 81 4.70 14.72 -9.53
C ARG A 81 5.46 13.92 -8.49
N MET A 82 4.87 13.68 -7.31
CA MET A 82 5.47 12.82 -6.29
C MET A 82 5.66 11.39 -6.80
N LEU A 83 4.62 10.81 -7.41
CA LEU A 83 4.68 9.45 -7.93
C LEU A 83 5.64 9.32 -9.12
N GLU A 84 5.69 10.32 -10.01
CA GLU A 84 6.62 10.38 -11.13
C GLU A 84 8.08 10.49 -10.66
N ALA A 85 8.36 11.39 -9.71
CA ALA A 85 9.69 11.54 -9.12
C ALA A 85 10.14 10.24 -8.43
N ALA A 86 9.24 9.60 -7.68
CA ALA A 86 9.52 8.31 -7.06
C ALA A 86 9.88 7.24 -8.09
N ALA A 87 9.09 7.12 -9.17
CA ALA A 87 9.34 6.14 -10.23
C ALA A 87 10.67 6.40 -10.94
N ALA A 88 10.99 7.66 -11.25
CA ALA A 88 12.26 8.04 -11.88
C ALA A 88 13.48 7.73 -11.01
N LEU A 89 13.30 7.73 -9.68
CA LEU A 89 14.34 7.46 -8.69
C LEU A 89 14.42 5.98 -8.27
N GLY A 90 13.72 5.07 -8.96
CA GLY A 90 13.75 3.65 -8.68
C GLY A 90 13.11 3.25 -7.34
N VAL A 91 12.19 4.09 -6.83
CA VAL A 91 11.42 3.76 -5.63
C VAL A 91 10.45 2.63 -5.96
N ARG A 92 10.34 1.66 -5.05
CA ARG A 92 9.40 0.55 -5.14
C ARG A 92 8.38 0.64 -4.02
N ALA A 93 7.27 -0.08 -4.13
CA ALA A 93 6.25 -0.08 -3.10
C ALA A 93 5.64 -1.46 -2.87
N CYS A 94 5.15 -1.68 -1.66
CA CYS A 94 4.38 -2.86 -1.30
C CYS A 94 3.14 -2.45 -0.51
N VAL A 95 2.00 -3.09 -0.76
CA VAL A 95 0.75 -2.84 -0.05
C VAL A 95 0.06 -4.16 0.25
N VAL A 96 -0.34 -4.35 1.50
CA VAL A 96 -1.19 -5.43 1.98
C VAL A 96 -2.57 -4.85 2.24
N ILE A 97 -3.59 -5.37 1.56
CA ILE A 97 -4.98 -4.93 1.69
C ILE A 97 -5.82 -6.04 2.30
N CYS A 98 -6.59 -5.67 3.31
CA CYS A 98 -7.55 -6.53 3.95
C CYS A 98 -8.98 -5.98 3.81
N ALA A 99 -9.94 -6.88 3.55
CA ALA A 99 -11.36 -6.65 3.77
C ALA A 99 -11.82 -7.42 5.03
N PRO A 100 -11.83 -6.78 6.23
CA PRO A 100 -12.10 -7.48 7.49
C PRO A 100 -13.48 -8.15 7.52
N GLU A 101 -14.49 -7.55 6.89
CA GLU A 101 -15.86 -8.09 6.81
C GLU A 101 -15.96 -9.42 6.01
N LEU A 102 -14.92 -9.77 5.25
CA LEU A 102 -14.84 -11.00 4.48
C LEU A 102 -13.95 -12.07 5.15
N MET A 103 -13.29 -11.72 6.26
CA MET A 103 -12.52 -12.66 7.06
C MET A 103 -13.47 -13.60 7.84
N PRO A 104 -13.01 -14.80 8.21
CA PRO A 104 -13.77 -15.70 9.07
C PRO A 104 -14.11 -15.05 10.43
N GLU A 105 -15.29 -15.35 10.99
CA GLU A 105 -15.77 -14.74 12.25
C GLU A 105 -14.87 -15.00 13.46
N TRP A 106 -14.05 -16.06 13.42
CA TRP A 106 -13.11 -16.41 14.48
C TRP A 106 -11.81 -15.59 14.43
N TYR A 107 -11.60 -14.75 13.41
CA TYR A 107 -10.43 -13.90 13.29
C TYR A 107 -10.58 -12.65 14.16
N SER A 108 -9.72 -12.49 15.17
CA SER A 108 -9.72 -11.26 15.97
C SER A 108 -9.02 -10.10 15.25
N ASP A 109 -9.43 -8.86 15.54
CA ASP A 109 -8.79 -7.64 15.02
C ASP A 109 -7.28 -7.60 15.30
N SER A 110 -6.85 -8.08 16.48
CA SER A 110 -5.43 -8.15 16.83
C SER A 110 -4.67 -9.16 15.97
N GLN A 111 -5.24 -10.34 15.73
CA GLN A 111 -4.63 -11.32 14.83
C GLN A 111 -4.54 -10.78 13.41
N LEU A 112 -5.58 -10.09 12.96
CA LEU A 112 -5.63 -9.49 11.63
C LEU A 112 -4.52 -8.46 11.43
N LYS A 113 -4.41 -7.49 12.33
CA LYS A 113 -3.38 -6.44 12.25
C LYS A 113 -1.97 -7.02 12.30
N ARG A 114 -1.74 -8.00 13.18
CA ARG A 114 -0.45 -8.68 13.28
C ARG A 114 -0.11 -9.38 11.97
N GLU A 115 -1.02 -10.16 11.40
CA GLU A 115 -0.76 -10.89 10.16
C GLU A 115 -0.58 -9.95 8.96
N MET A 116 -1.34 -8.85 8.89
CA MET A 116 -1.13 -7.83 7.87
C MET A 116 0.28 -7.24 7.95
N LEU A 117 0.80 -7.00 9.17
CA LEU A 117 2.15 -6.51 9.38
C LEU A 117 3.20 -7.57 9.02
N GLU A 118 2.96 -8.84 9.35
CA GLU A 118 3.79 -9.98 8.92
C GLU A 118 3.91 -10.03 7.40
N TYR A 119 2.78 -9.96 6.69
CA TYR A 119 2.80 -9.93 5.23
C TYR A 119 3.52 -8.72 4.66
N LEU A 120 3.35 -7.54 5.25
CA LEU A 120 4.06 -6.35 4.79
C LEU A 120 5.57 -6.53 4.95
N TYR A 121 6.00 -7.03 6.11
CA TYR A 121 7.40 -7.31 6.39
C TYR A 121 8.00 -8.31 5.37
N GLU A 122 7.25 -9.35 5.04
CA GLU A 122 7.65 -10.30 4.00
C GLU A 122 7.71 -9.68 2.60
N ARG A 123 6.77 -8.79 2.24
CA ARG A 123 6.77 -8.13 0.94
C ARG A 123 7.95 -7.16 0.81
N VAL A 124 8.24 -6.40 1.87
CA VAL A 124 9.42 -5.53 1.93
C VAL A 124 10.68 -6.39 1.79
N THR A 125 10.80 -7.44 2.60
CA THR A 125 11.95 -8.36 2.57
C THR A 125 12.16 -8.99 1.19
N TYR A 126 11.09 -9.49 0.57
CA TYR A 126 11.15 -10.02 -0.78
C TYR A 126 11.63 -8.96 -1.79
N THR A 127 11.12 -7.74 -1.67
CA THR A 127 11.52 -6.63 -2.55
C THR A 127 13.00 -6.27 -2.37
N LEU A 128 13.55 -6.38 -1.16
CA LEU A 128 14.97 -6.17 -0.91
C LEU A 128 15.84 -7.28 -1.51
N GLY A 129 15.36 -8.53 -1.58
CA GLY A 129 16.15 -9.65 -2.08
C GLY A 129 17.37 -9.88 -1.17
N GLU A 130 18.57 -9.71 -1.70
CA GLU A 130 19.83 -9.82 -0.93
C GLU A 130 20.21 -8.50 -0.23
N ASP A 131 19.59 -7.38 -0.61
CA ASP A 131 19.90 -6.08 -0.04
C ASP A 131 19.43 -5.94 1.40
N LYS A 132 20.07 -5.02 2.11
CA LYS A 132 19.71 -4.66 3.48
C LYS A 132 18.91 -3.37 3.53
N GLY A 133 18.03 -3.25 4.50
CA GLY A 133 17.23 -2.04 4.70
C GLY A 133 16.83 -1.74 6.13
N ILE A 134 16.20 -0.57 6.29
CA ILE A 134 15.64 -0.07 7.54
C ILE A 134 14.17 0.23 7.29
N LEU A 135 13.29 -0.19 8.22
CA LEU A 135 11.86 0.08 8.16
C LEU A 135 11.53 1.23 9.13
N ILE A 136 10.85 2.25 8.62
CA ILE A 136 10.46 3.47 9.33
C ILE A 136 8.95 3.62 9.16
N ALA A 137 8.19 3.72 10.23
CA ALA A 137 6.74 3.89 10.18
C ALA A 137 6.29 5.28 10.63
N ASP A 138 5.16 5.75 10.12
CA ASP A 138 4.51 6.93 10.67
C ASP A 138 4.02 6.67 12.11
N GLN A 139 4.01 7.72 12.92
CA GLN A 139 3.59 7.61 14.31
C GLN A 139 2.05 7.44 14.37
N PRO A 140 1.52 6.39 15.01
CA PRO A 140 0.09 6.15 15.03
C PRO A 140 -0.66 7.27 15.79
N GLY A 141 -1.75 7.76 15.20
CA GLY A 141 -2.53 8.89 15.71
C GLY A 141 -3.28 8.66 17.03
N GLY A 142 -3.33 7.41 17.54
CA GLY A 142 -4.02 7.02 18.78
C GLY A 142 -3.32 7.45 20.09
N GLY A 143 -2.20 8.16 19.98
CA GLY A 143 -1.40 8.58 21.12
C GLY A 143 -0.57 7.44 21.73
N ARG A 144 0.06 7.72 22.88
CA ARG A 144 1.16 6.92 23.43
C ARG A 144 0.82 5.44 23.70
N LYS A 145 -0.43 5.11 24.01
CA LYS A 145 -0.85 3.72 24.32
C LYS A 145 -0.95 2.86 23.06
N ASP A 146 -1.53 3.40 22.00
CA ASP A 146 -1.65 2.69 20.72
C ASP A 146 -0.29 2.56 20.04
N GLU A 147 0.56 3.59 20.17
CA GLU A 147 1.97 3.54 19.77
C GLU A 147 2.74 2.44 20.51
N THR A 148 2.59 2.34 21.84
CA THR A 148 3.30 1.32 22.63
C THR A 148 2.88 -0.10 22.23
N ARG A 149 1.59 -0.32 21.97
CA ARG A 149 1.08 -1.64 21.55
C ARG A 149 1.57 -2.00 20.15
N TRP A 150 1.50 -1.06 19.21
CA TRP A 150 1.98 -1.27 17.85
C TRP A 150 3.49 -1.53 17.83
N LEU A 151 4.28 -0.75 18.59
CA LEU A 151 5.71 -0.98 18.76
C LEU A 151 6.01 -2.35 19.37
N ALA A 152 5.23 -2.79 20.35
CA ALA A 152 5.40 -4.11 20.95
C ALA A 152 5.12 -5.24 19.94
N ASP A 153 4.08 -5.11 19.12
CA ASP A 153 3.76 -6.08 18.06
C ASP A 153 4.87 -6.07 16.98
N ALA A 154 5.38 -4.89 16.60
CA ALA A 154 6.52 -4.74 15.69
C ALA A 154 7.84 -5.32 16.26
N LEU A 155 8.10 -5.13 17.55
CA LEU A 155 9.26 -5.69 18.26
C LEU A 155 9.19 -7.22 18.34
N ALA A 156 8.00 -7.79 18.48
CA ALA A 156 7.81 -9.24 18.45
C ALA A 156 8.20 -9.81 17.08
N LEU A 157 7.82 -9.14 15.99
CA LEU A 157 8.26 -9.52 14.64
C LEU A 157 9.78 -9.40 14.46
N ASP A 158 10.38 -8.37 15.05
CA ASP A 158 11.83 -8.24 15.09
C ASP A 158 12.52 -9.21 16.06
N THR A 159 11.82 -9.94 16.91
CA THR A 159 12.46 -10.96 17.76
C THR A 159 12.32 -12.34 17.12
N ASP A 160 11.12 -12.66 16.67
CA ASP A 160 10.75 -14.02 16.29
C ASP A 160 10.80 -14.26 14.76
N GLY A 161 10.86 -13.18 13.96
CA GLY A 161 10.70 -13.26 12.51
C GLY A 161 9.26 -13.59 12.11
N THR A 162 9.06 -13.95 10.84
CA THR A 162 7.79 -14.54 10.36
C THR A 162 8.01 -16.00 9.98
N GLN A 163 6.91 -16.71 9.70
CA GLN A 163 7.00 -18.08 9.18
C GLN A 163 7.82 -18.18 7.88
N TYR A 164 7.95 -17.07 7.13
CA TYR A 164 8.66 -16.99 5.85
C TYR A 164 9.97 -16.18 5.93
N VAL A 165 10.16 -15.31 6.93
CA VAL A 165 11.40 -14.56 7.14
C VAL A 165 12.00 -14.91 8.50
N LYS A 166 13.06 -15.73 8.49
CA LYS A 166 13.75 -16.13 9.71
C LYS A 166 14.66 -15.01 10.24
N PRO A 167 14.88 -14.92 11.56
CA PRO A 167 15.74 -13.90 12.14
C PRO A 167 17.19 -13.87 11.60
N ALA A 168 17.73 -15.02 11.18
CA ALA A 168 19.07 -15.12 10.61
C ALA A 168 19.17 -14.57 9.18
N ASP A 169 18.05 -14.51 8.46
CA ASP A 169 18.00 -14.10 7.06
C ASP A 169 17.64 -12.61 6.90
N LYS A 170 17.45 -11.89 8.02
CA LYS A 170 16.90 -10.53 8.04
C LYS A 170 17.65 -9.56 7.13
N GLN A 171 16.91 -9.06 6.15
CA GLN A 171 17.25 -7.91 5.35
C GLN A 171 17.04 -6.61 6.14
N ILE A 172 16.08 -6.59 7.07
CA ILE A 172 15.82 -5.45 7.94
C ILE A 172 16.78 -5.47 9.14
N LEU A 173 17.61 -4.43 9.25
CA LEU A 173 18.75 -4.41 10.17
C LEU A 173 18.43 -3.88 11.57
N LEU A 174 17.35 -3.11 11.71
CA LEU A 174 16.98 -2.42 12.94
C LEU A 174 15.52 -2.74 13.30
N PRO A 175 15.16 -2.66 14.59
CA PRO A 175 13.76 -2.58 14.99
C PRO A 175 13.05 -1.46 14.23
N ILE A 176 11.75 -1.62 14.01
CA ILE A 176 10.97 -0.60 13.29
C ILE A 176 11.04 0.73 14.05
N ILE A 177 11.46 1.79 13.35
CA ILE A 177 11.61 3.13 13.90
C ILE A 177 10.35 3.93 13.60
N THR A 178 9.77 4.63 14.57
CA THR A 178 8.64 5.54 14.33
C THR A 178 9.09 6.99 14.22
N THR A 179 8.46 7.76 13.33
CA THR A 179 8.64 9.21 13.21
C THR A 179 7.36 9.83 12.65
N ARG A 180 7.22 11.16 12.71
CA ARG A 180 6.04 11.86 12.17
C ARG A 180 6.20 12.21 10.70
N SER A 181 5.13 12.06 9.93
CA SER A 181 5.04 12.41 8.50
C SER A 181 5.35 13.87 8.17
N ASP A 182 5.11 14.80 9.11
CA ASP A 182 5.33 16.23 8.89
C ASP A 182 6.82 16.61 8.95
N HIS A 183 7.67 15.68 9.40
CA HIS A 183 9.12 15.84 9.43
C HIS A 183 9.83 15.03 8.33
N VAL A 184 9.14 14.09 7.67
CA VAL A 184 9.75 13.13 6.74
C VAL A 184 8.92 13.01 5.46
N ASP A 185 9.41 13.67 4.42
CA ASP A 185 8.80 13.71 3.08
C ASP A 185 8.51 12.32 2.49
N HIS A 186 9.34 11.33 2.82
CA HIS A 186 9.18 9.95 2.34
C HIS A 186 7.96 9.23 2.94
N LEU A 187 7.55 9.57 4.18
CA LEU A 187 6.31 9.07 4.76
C LEU A 187 5.09 9.61 4.02
N GLN A 188 5.16 10.81 3.44
CA GLN A 188 4.07 11.35 2.62
C GLN A 188 3.91 10.58 1.30
N LEU A 189 5.00 10.02 0.75
CA LEU A 189 4.87 9.08 -0.38
C LEU A 189 4.24 7.76 0.07
N ALA A 190 4.61 7.25 1.24
CA ALA A 190 4.01 6.05 1.80
C ALA A 190 2.49 6.22 1.98
N ASP A 191 2.04 7.29 2.64
CA ASP A 191 0.61 7.67 2.73
C ASP A 191 -0.06 7.64 1.36
N LEU A 192 0.52 8.37 0.40
CA LEU A 192 -0.05 8.51 -0.94
C LEU A 192 -0.18 7.16 -1.63
N VAL A 193 0.85 6.32 -1.62
CA VAL A 193 0.82 5.02 -2.28
C VAL A 193 -0.18 4.07 -1.62
N VAL A 194 -0.18 4.00 -0.28
CA VAL A 194 -1.06 3.10 0.48
C VAL A 194 -2.51 3.54 0.32
N ALA A 195 -2.80 4.82 0.50
CA ALA A 195 -4.15 5.35 0.41
C ALA A 195 -4.70 5.34 -1.02
N ALA A 196 -3.89 5.67 -2.03
CA ALA A 196 -4.30 5.59 -3.44
C ALA A 196 -4.54 4.14 -3.86
N THR A 197 -3.68 3.19 -3.47
CA THR A 197 -3.89 1.77 -3.77
C THR A 197 -5.16 1.25 -3.10
N THR A 198 -5.37 1.59 -1.82
CA THR A 198 -6.60 1.23 -1.09
C THR A 198 -7.85 1.81 -1.75
N ALA A 199 -7.77 3.05 -2.24
CA ALA A 199 -8.83 3.72 -2.97
C ALA A 199 -9.12 3.08 -4.35
N LEU A 200 -8.08 2.68 -5.09
CA LEU A 200 -8.20 1.95 -6.35
C LEU A 200 -8.90 0.59 -6.13
N ILE A 201 -8.48 -0.16 -5.11
CA ILE A 201 -9.12 -1.43 -4.76
C ILE A 201 -10.57 -1.23 -4.33
N ALA A 202 -10.86 -0.20 -3.53
CA ALA A 202 -12.24 0.17 -3.17
C ALA A 202 -13.10 0.56 -4.38
N GLY A 203 -12.50 0.92 -5.51
CA GLY A 203 -13.18 1.40 -6.70
C GLY A 203 -13.53 2.88 -6.67
N ALA A 204 -12.78 3.68 -5.90
CA ALA A 204 -12.97 5.12 -5.87
C ALA A 204 -12.45 5.79 -7.16
N THR A 205 -13.33 6.50 -7.85
CA THR A 205 -13.00 7.23 -9.10
C THR A 205 -11.92 8.29 -8.89
N SER A 206 -11.84 8.88 -7.69
CA SER A 206 -10.80 9.87 -7.34
C SER A 206 -9.38 9.31 -7.38
N ALA A 207 -9.20 7.99 -7.34
CA ALA A 207 -7.89 7.35 -7.41
C ALA A 207 -7.52 6.88 -8.82
N ALA A 208 -8.48 6.80 -9.74
CA ALA A 208 -8.26 6.32 -11.10
C ALA A 208 -7.13 7.04 -11.85
N PRO A 209 -6.94 8.38 -11.74
CA PRO A 209 -5.84 9.08 -12.40
C PRO A 209 -4.44 8.62 -11.97
N TYR A 210 -4.30 7.98 -10.80
CA TYR A 210 -3.02 7.54 -10.27
C TYR A 210 -2.73 6.07 -10.53
N ARG A 211 -3.67 5.31 -11.13
CA ARG A 211 -3.57 3.85 -11.31
C ARG A 211 -2.23 3.43 -11.92
N ASP A 212 -1.87 4.01 -13.06
CA ASP A 212 -0.68 3.57 -13.81
C ASP A 212 0.62 3.97 -13.10
N LEU A 213 0.62 5.12 -12.41
CA LEU A 213 1.76 5.57 -11.62
C LEU A 213 1.96 4.69 -10.38
N ILE A 214 0.88 4.33 -9.70
CA ILE A 214 0.90 3.39 -8.58
C ILE A 214 1.37 2.00 -9.07
N HIS A 215 0.84 1.53 -10.19
CA HIS A 215 1.22 0.23 -10.76
C HIS A 215 2.73 0.15 -11.05
N LYS A 216 3.32 1.23 -11.59
CA LYS A 216 4.76 1.34 -11.84
C LYS A 216 5.62 1.27 -10.56
N LEU A 217 5.09 1.72 -9.42
CA LEU A 217 5.82 1.69 -8.15
C LEU A 217 5.69 0.35 -7.44
N LEU A 218 4.55 -0.33 -7.56
CA LEU A 218 4.34 -1.62 -6.90
C LEU A 218 5.38 -2.64 -7.35
N ALA A 219 6.03 -3.30 -6.40
CA ALA A 219 7.06 -4.30 -6.67
C ALA A 219 6.47 -5.48 -7.48
N THR A 220 7.19 -5.91 -8.51
CA THR A 220 6.79 -7.02 -9.38
C THR A 220 7.64 -8.27 -9.12
N ASN A 221 7.09 -9.44 -9.46
CA ASN A 221 7.88 -10.66 -9.55
C ASN A 221 8.60 -10.77 -10.91
N THR A 222 9.28 -11.90 -11.13
CA THR A 222 10.00 -12.21 -12.38
C THR A 222 9.11 -12.31 -13.62
N HIS A 223 7.80 -12.36 -13.46
CA HIS A 223 6.81 -12.36 -14.54
C HIS A 223 6.09 -11.00 -14.66
N GLU A 224 6.64 -9.95 -14.03
CA GLU A 224 6.11 -8.58 -14.07
C GLU A 224 4.73 -8.38 -13.41
N TYR A 225 4.26 -9.34 -12.61
CA TYR A 225 3.03 -9.16 -11.83
C TYR A 225 3.32 -8.55 -10.45
N VAL A 226 2.52 -7.55 -10.08
CA VAL A 226 2.43 -6.98 -8.73
C VAL A 226 1.64 -7.87 -7.77
N GLY A 227 0.63 -8.59 -8.27
CA GLY A 227 -0.20 -9.49 -7.47
C GLY A 227 0.62 -10.60 -6.84
N GLY A 228 0.57 -10.71 -5.51
CA GLY A 228 1.36 -11.65 -4.71
C GLY A 228 2.73 -11.12 -4.30
N THR A 229 3.18 -10.01 -4.91
CA THR A 229 4.49 -9.40 -4.67
C THR A 229 4.34 -8.03 -4.03
N GLY A 230 4.24 -6.96 -4.81
CA GLY A 230 3.99 -5.61 -4.33
C GLY A 230 2.55 -5.42 -3.84
N LEU A 231 1.62 -6.31 -4.20
CA LEU A 231 0.23 -6.25 -3.74
C LEU A 231 -0.23 -7.59 -3.17
N LYS A 232 -0.52 -7.61 -1.87
CA LYS A 232 -1.04 -8.78 -1.16
C LYS A 232 -2.48 -8.53 -0.71
N PHE A 233 -3.32 -9.54 -0.85
CA PHE A 233 -4.72 -9.47 -0.43
C PHE A 233 -5.05 -10.40 0.74
N MET A 234 -5.98 -9.93 1.57
CA MET A 234 -6.66 -10.66 2.64
C MET A 234 -8.18 -10.38 2.57
N PRO A 235 -9.06 -11.38 2.58
CA PRO A 235 -8.78 -12.82 2.60
C PRO A 235 -7.98 -13.29 1.39
N SER A 236 -7.07 -14.25 1.63
CA SER A 236 -6.32 -14.97 0.60
C SER A 236 -7.00 -16.31 0.28
N ALA A 237 -6.51 -17.02 -0.74
CA ALA A 237 -7.06 -18.31 -1.17
C ALA A 237 -7.08 -19.36 -0.06
N SER A 238 -6.11 -19.30 0.85
CA SER A 238 -5.97 -20.23 1.97
C SER A 238 -7.08 -20.07 3.02
N TYR A 239 -7.75 -18.91 3.05
CA TYR A 239 -8.76 -18.60 4.07
C TYR A 239 -10.16 -19.01 3.64
N ASN A 240 -10.61 -18.59 2.44
CA ASN A 240 -11.95 -18.89 1.96
C ASN A 240 -12.14 -18.55 0.47
N PHE A 241 -13.32 -18.90 -0.06
CA PHE A 241 -13.76 -18.55 -1.42
C PHE A 241 -14.04 -17.04 -1.63
N LYS A 242 -13.99 -16.21 -0.57
CA LYS A 242 -14.12 -14.74 -0.65
C LYS A 242 -12.76 -14.06 -0.87
N ALA A 243 -11.79 -14.81 -1.40
CA ALA A 243 -10.47 -14.31 -1.73
C ALA A 243 -10.50 -13.14 -2.72
N LEU A 244 -9.70 -12.10 -2.45
CA LEU A 244 -9.78 -10.84 -3.20
C LEU A 244 -8.87 -10.75 -4.42
N MET A 245 -8.08 -11.79 -4.74
CA MET A 245 -7.04 -11.70 -5.78
C MET A 245 -7.57 -11.37 -7.18
N ASN A 246 -8.85 -11.63 -7.47
CA ASN A 246 -9.50 -11.17 -8.71
C ASN A 246 -9.47 -9.63 -8.87
N LEU A 247 -9.30 -8.87 -7.80
CA LEU A 247 -9.17 -7.42 -7.87
C LEU A 247 -7.86 -6.98 -8.56
N ALA A 248 -6.82 -7.81 -8.58
CA ALA A 248 -5.62 -7.52 -9.37
C ALA A 248 -5.94 -7.45 -10.88
N TYR A 249 -6.78 -8.36 -11.38
CA TYR A 249 -7.29 -8.33 -12.74
C TYR A 249 -8.13 -7.08 -13.00
N TRP A 250 -9.12 -6.80 -12.15
CA TRP A 250 -10.02 -5.67 -12.39
C TRP A 250 -9.37 -4.30 -12.24
N VAL A 251 -8.38 -4.16 -11.35
CA VAL A 251 -7.77 -2.86 -11.03
C VAL A 251 -6.49 -2.63 -11.81
N PHE A 252 -5.64 -3.64 -11.99
CA PHE A 252 -4.35 -3.49 -12.66
C PHE A 252 -4.29 -4.18 -14.02
N GLY A 253 -5.22 -5.08 -14.34
CA GLY A 253 -5.27 -5.79 -15.63
C GLY A 253 -4.44 -7.07 -15.63
N GLU A 254 -4.02 -7.57 -14.47
CA GLU A 254 -3.24 -8.80 -14.36
C GLU A 254 -4.07 -10.02 -14.70
N ASP A 255 -3.57 -10.90 -15.57
CA ASP A 255 -4.24 -12.15 -15.96
C ASP A 255 -3.81 -13.36 -15.12
N ALA A 256 -2.88 -13.17 -14.18
CA ALA A 256 -2.47 -14.19 -13.22
C ALA A 256 -2.08 -13.58 -11.86
N TYR A 257 -2.21 -14.38 -10.80
CA TYR A 257 -1.72 -14.09 -9.47
C TYR A 257 -0.62 -15.07 -9.10
N VAL A 258 0.61 -14.60 -8.97
CA VAL A 258 1.80 -15.45 -8.77
C VAL A 258 2.40 -15.14 -7.41
N LEU A 259 2.51 -16.16 -6.55
CA LEU A 259 3.23 -16.00 -5.28
C LEU A 259 4.74 -16.05 -5.54
N PRO A 260 5.53 -15.26 -4.81
CA PRO A 260 6.96 -15.15 -5.07
C PRO A 260 7.78 -16.43 -4.83
N ASP A 261 7.26 -17.40 -4.08
CA ASP A 261 7.95 -18.66 -3.74
C ASP A 261 7.50 -19.87 -4.57
N THR A 262 6.50 -19.71 -5.45
CA THR A 262 6.05 -20.82 -6.30
C THR A 262 7.02 -21.02 -7.45
N ALA A 263 7.95 -21.98 -7.30
CA ALA A 263 8.84 -22.47 -8.36
C ALA A 263 8.08 -23.09 -9.57
N SER A 264 6.77 -23.29 -9.45
CA SER A 264 5.89 -23.66 -10.55
C SER A 264 5.48 -22.43 -11.37
N SER A 265 5.77 -22.47 -12.67
CA SER A 265 5.48 -21.46 -13.69
C SER A 265 3.99 -21.19 -13.96
N MET A 266 3.07 -21.61 -13.09
CA MET A 266 1.64 -21.38 -13.27
C MET A 266 1.08 -20.76 -12.00
N GLY A 267 1.14 -19.42 -11.93
CA GLY A 267 0.31 -18.68 -10.99
C GLY A 267 -1.17 -18.97 -11.22
N GLN A 268 -2.02 -18.52 -10.31
CA GLN A 268 -3.46 -18.68 -10.45
C GLN A 268 -3.98 -17.73 -11.53
N ARG A 269 -4.49 -18.26 -12.65
CA ARG A 269 -5.12 -17.45 -13.69
C ARG A 269 -6.29 -16.64 -13.13
N LEU A 270 -6.35 -15.36 -13.51
CA LEU A 270 -7.38 -14.41 -13.15
C LEU A 270 -8.28 -14.05 -14.36
N PRO A 271 -9.56 -13.73 -14.13
CA PRO A 271 -10.28 -13.95 -12.89
C PRO A 271 -10.47 -15.46 -12.63
N TYR A 272 -10.34 -15.87 -11.37
CA TYR A 272 -10.59 -17.24 -10.94
C TYR A 272 -12.05 -17.41 -10.52
N ASN A 273 -12.73 -18.38 -11.12
CA ASN A 273 -14.18 -18.55 -11.02
C ASN A 273 -14.69 -18.91 -9.62
N ALA A 274 -13.83 -19.44 -8.74
CA ALA A 274 -14.22 -19.82 -7.38
C ALA A 274 -14.02 -18.70 -6.36
N TRP A 275 -13.55 -17.52 -6.78
CA TRP A 275 -13.33 -16.37 -5.92
C TRP A 275 -14.38 -15.28 -6.14
N ILE A 276 -14.59 -14.41 -5.15
CA ILE A 276 -15.41 -13.21 -5.32
C ILE A 276 -14.83 -12.34 -6.45
N PHE A 277 -15.68 -11.55 -7.10
CA PHE A 277 -15.33 -10.78 -8.29
C PHE A 277 -14.90 -11.64 -9.50
N ALA A 278 -15.35 -12.90 -9.59
CA ALA A 278 -15.06 -13.75 -10.75
C ALA A 278 -15.66 -13.21 -12.06
N SER A 279 -16.90 -12.72 -12.01
CA SER A 279 -17.69 -12.34 -13.18
C SER A 279 -17.93 -10.83 -13.31
N SER A 280 -17.55 -10.05 -12.30
CA SER A 280 -17.74 -8.61 -12.27
C SER A 280 -16.66 -7.98 -11.39
N SER A 281 -16.30 -6.74 -11.70
CA SER A 281 -15.48 -5.94 -10.79
C SER A 281 -16.23 -5.63 -9.49
N GLY A 282 -17.56 -5.71 -9.44
CA GLY A 282 -18.36 -5.25 -8.31
C GLY A 282 -18.58 -3.74 -8.31
N LEU A 283 -18.20 -3.04 -9.37
CA LEU A 283 -18.64 -1.67 -9.63
C LEU A 283 -19.87 -1.71 -10.54
N GLU A 284 -20.77 -0.75 -10.35
CA GLU A 284 -21.88 -0.56 -11.28
C GLU A 284 -21.33 -0.29 -12.69
N ALA A 285 -21.98 -0.86 -13.70
CA ALA A 285 -21.66 -0.52 -15.08
C ALA A 285 -21.84 0.99 -15.27
N PRO A 286 -20.94 1.68 -16.00
CA PRO A 286 -21.13 3.10 -16.27
C PRO A 286 -22.50 3.28 -16.91
N SER A 287 -23.34 4.12 -16.29
CA SER A 287 -24.66 4.43 -16.83
C SER A 287 -24.48 5.00 -18.24
N PRO A 288 -25.23 4.53 -19.25
CA PRO A 288 -25.08 5.02 -20.63
C PRO A 288 -25.37 6.52 -20.77
N ASP A 289 -26.05 7.12 -19.79
CA ASP A 289 -26.34 8.55 -19.73
C ASP A 289 -25.28 9.28 -18.88
N GLY A 290 -24.08 9.43 -19.45
CA GLY A 290 -22.96 10.18 -18.87
C GLY A 290 -23.17 11.70 -18.88
N ALA A 291 -24.19 12.18 -18.19
CA ALA A 291 -24.33 13.60 -17.84
C ALA A 291 -24.26 13.73 -16.30
N GLN A 292 -23.05 13.85 -15.77
CA GLN A 292 -22.83 14.29 -14.38
C GLN A 292 -22.68 15.81 -14.37
N GLN A 293 -23.51 16.45 -13.54
CA GLN A 293 -23.30 17.81 -13.01
C GLN A 293 -22.31 17.76 -11.84
#